data_AF-A0A946QXH5-F1
#
_entry.id   AF-A0A946QXH5-F1
#
_cell.length_a   1.000
_cell.length_b   1.000
_cell.length_c   1.000
_cell.angle_alpha   90.00
_cell.angle_beta   90.00
_cell.angle_gamma   90.00
#
_symmetry.space_group_name_H-M   'P 1'
#
loop_
_entity.id
_entity.type
_entity.pdbx_description
1 polymer ?
#
loop_
_entity_poly.entity_id
_entity_poly.type
_entity_poly.pdbx_seq_one_letter_code
_entity_poly.pdbx_strand_id
1 'polypeptide(L)'
;MKYVFSVFALIFAVFLYTSSSFNKTAIAFDGKTYEDAFEQLDLFADVLARVNNDYVVDINNSKLIGEAINGMLQSLDPHSSYIDPKEYKNLQISTSGEYSGLGMEVTSDEGFVKVISPIDGTPAKKAGIKSGDYIIEINDESIIGLPLSEAVDLMRGKPGQSVKITIARNNDEKIELNLKREIIKRQIVSYSIKEGLAYVRISQFNENAYRELSVAISSLKKEMSSEIPGLILDLRGNPGGLLDQSIKVSSAFLDGGEVVSTKGRKESDNRNYNADIGELLKGVPLVVLIDEGSASASEIVAGAIQDRKRGLIVGMKSFGKGSVQTIVPLKGGKDGAIKLTTQRYYTPSGESIQGRGITPNILIDYLPEGSKKANARKEADLPNTLPIETEKTQKETDSIIPVDYPPNGFKIESDYQLKRSMEILKSDTYLNKLNSSS
;
A
#
# COMPACT_ATOMS: atom_id res chain seq x y z
N MET A 1 -42.02 52.42 -34.52
CA MET A 1 -40.59 52.78 -34.53
C MET A 1 -40.27 54.09 -33.78
N LYS A 2 -40.91 54.60 -32.71
CA LYS A 2 -41.96 54.23 -31.74
C LYS A 2 -41.81 52.85 -31.08
N TYR A 3 -41.48 52.86 -29.78
CA TYR A 3 -41.55 51.77 -28.79
C TYR A 3 -40.49 50.65 -28.79
N VAL A 4 -39.25 50.89 -29.23
CA VAL A 4 -38.18 49.87 -29.11
C VAL A 4 -37.09 50.24 -28.08
N PHE A 5 -36.88 51.52 -27.76
CA PHE A 5 -35.80 51.92 -26.84
C PHE A 5 -36.18 51.94 -25.35
N SER A 6 -37.46 52.12 -25.00
CA SER A 6 -37.90 52.19 -23.60
C SER A 6 -38.24 50.83 -22.97
N VAL A 7 -38.35 49.76 -23.77
CA VAL A 7 -38.55 48.38 -23.27
C VAL A 7 -37.22 47.70 -22.93
N PHE A 8 -36.13 48.07 -23.62
CA PHE A 8 -34.80 47.52 -23.35
C PHE A 8 -34.18 48.01 -22.04
N ALA A 9 -34.48 49.23 -21.59
CA ALA A 9 -34.00 49.75 -20.31
C ALA A 9 -34.65 49.06 -19.10
N LEU A 10 -35.90 48.61 -19.22
CA LEU A 10 -36.61 47.93 -18.12
C LEU A 10 -36.26 46.44 -18.02
N ILE A 11 -35.96 45.78 -19.14
CA ILE A 11 -35.52 44.37 -19.15
C ILE A 11 -34.07 44.22 -18.63
N PHE A 12 -33.21 45.22 -18.83
CA PHE A 12 -31.84 45.21 -18.30
C PHE A 12 -31.78 45.46 -16.78
N ALA A 13 -32.72 46.23 -16.22
CA ALA A 13 -32.80 46.49 -14.78
C ALA A 13 -33.34 45.28 -13.97
N VAL A 14 -34.21 44.45 -14.56
CA VAL A 14 -34.70 43.22 -13.90
C VAL A 14 -33.66 42.10 -13.97
N PHE A 15 -32.84 42.02 -15.02
CA PHE A 15 -31.76 41.02 -15.12
C PHE A 15 -30.60 41.27 -14.14
N LEU A 16 -30.38 42.54 -13.74
CA LEU A 16 -29.39 42.91 -12.73
C LEU A 16 -29.89 42.75 -11.28
N TYR A 17 -31.21 42.65 -11.07
CA TYR A 17 -31.78 42.44 -9.72
C TYR A 17 -32.09 40.96 -9.40
N THR A 18 -32.17 40.08 -10.41
CA THR A 18 -32.32 38.63 -10.19
C THR A 18 -30.99 37.86 -10.18
N SER A 19 -29.88 38.51 -10.57
CA SER A 19 -28.53 37.94 -10.50
C SER A 19 -27.82 38.17 -9.15
N SER A 20 -28.44 38.91 -8.22
CA SER A 20 -27.87 39.25 -6.90
C SER A 20 -28.40 38.37 -5.75
N SER A 21 -29.10 37.28 -6.06
CA SER A 21 -29.54 36.26 -5.09
C SER A 21 -28.90 34.90 -5.33
N PHE A 22 -27.66 34.85 -5.82
CA PHE A 22 -26.82 33.69 -5.57
C PHE A 22 -26.45 33.71 -4.09
N ASN A 23 -26.94 32.70 -3.37
CA ASN A 23 -26.61 32.40 -1.98
C ASN A 23 -25.12 32.60 -1.70
N LYS A 24 -24.76 33.78 -1.19
CA LYS A 24 -23.64 33.92 -0.28
C LYS A 24 -24.11 33.29 1.03
N THR A 25 -24.00 31.97 1.15
CA THR A 25 -23.54 31.42 2.42
C THR A 25 -22.15 32.02 2.63
N ALA A 26 -22.12 33.19 3.26
CA ALA A 26 -20.93 33.67 3.90
C ALA A 26 -20.54 32.57 4.89
N ILE A 27 -19.48 31.84 4.57
CA ILE A 27 -18.68 31.22 5.61
C ILE A 27 -18.30 32.40 6.49
N ALA A 28 -18.87 32.48 7.69
CA ALA A 28 -18.38 33.42 8.70
C ALA A 28 -16.94 33.00 8.98
N PHE A 29 -16.00 33.68 8.32
CA PHE A 29 -14.57 33.51 8.51
C PHE A 29 -14.17 34.28 9.75
N ASP A 30 -13.70 33.56 10.76
CA ASP A 30 -13.27 34.13 12.04
C ASP A 30 -11.97 34.92 11.85
N GLY A 31 -12.00 36.22 12.16
CA GLY A 31 -10.91 37.18 11.88
C GLY A 31 -9.64 36.94 12.69
N LYS A 32 -9.75 36.30 13.87
CA LYS A 32 -8.59 35.97 14.72
C LYS A 32 -7.64 34.97 14.07
N THR A 33 -8.19 33.98 13.36
CA THR A 33 -7.42 32.91 12.71
C THR A 33 -6.50 33.39 11.59
N TYR A 34 -6.76 34.56 11.00
CA TYR A 34 -5.92 35.11 9.91
C TYR A 34 -4.73 35.90 10.43
N GLU A 35 -4.92 36.71 11.47
CA GLU A 35 -3.83 37.48 12.09
C GLU A 35 -2.74 36.55 12.62
N ASP A 36 -3.14 35.50 13.34
CA ASP A 36 -2.24 34.44 13.79
C ASP A 36 -1.53 33.72 12.62
N ALA A 37 -2.25 33.44 11.51
CA ALA A 37 -1.67 32.76 10.36
C ALA A 37 -0.66 33.62 9.59
N PHE A 38 -0.91 34.94 9.48
CA PHE A 38 0.03 35.87 8.85
C PHE A 38 1.29 36.05 9.69
N GLU A 39 1.18 36.13 11.01
CA GLU A 39 2.35 36.17 11.91
C GLU A 39 3.24 34.93 11.76
N GLN A 40 2.64 33.74 11.61
CA GLN A 40 3.42 32.50 11.38
C GLN A 40 4.10 32.47 10.00
N LEU A 41 3.49 33.09 8.99
CA LEU A 41 4.12 33.22 7.66
C LEU A 41 5.30 34.20 7.68
N ASP A 42 5.19 35.29 8.42
CA ASP A 42 6.29 36.25 8.61
C ASP A 42 7.46 35.57 9.33
N LEU A 43 7.21 34.84 10.42
CA LEU A 43 8.23 34.05 11.10
C LEU A 43 8.92 33.05 10.14
N PHE A 44 8.13 32.35 9.32
CA PHE A 44 8.68 31.42 8.34
C PHE A 44 9.56 32.12 7.30
N ALA A 45 9.12 33.27 6.78
CA ALA A 45 9.87 34.06 5.81
C ALA A 45 11.18 34.60 6.41
N ASP A 46 11.13 35.10 7.65
CA ASP A 46 12.29 35.58 8.39
C ASP A 46 13.34 34.49 8.59
N VAL A 47 12.91 33.30 9.03
CA VAL A 47 13.81 32.14 9.18
C VAL A 47 14.40 31.72 7.84
N LEU A 48 13.59 31.63 6.79
CA LEU A 48 14.06 31.26 5.45
C LEU A 48 15.08 32.27 4.89
N ALA A 49 14.84 33.58 5.09
CA ALA A 49 15.75 34.64 4.69
C ALA A 49 17.07 34.56 5.48
N ARG A 50 17.00 34.33 6.80
CA ARG A 50 18.18 34.17 7.64
C ARG A 50 19.03 32.97 7.21
N VAL A 51 18.42 31.82 6.94
CA VAL A 51 19.13 30.63 6.46
C VAL A 51 19.77 30.90 5.09
N ASN A 52 19.09 31.57 4.16
CA ASN A 52 19.67 31.92 2.86
C ASN A 52 20.89 32.85 2.95
N ASN A 53 20.86 33.82 3.87
CA ASN A 53 21.93 34.83 3.97
C ASN A 53 23.11 34.39 4.84
N ASP A 54 22.85 33.61 5.89
CA ASP A 54 23.83 33.34 6.94
C ASP A 54 24.35 31.90 6.95
N TYR A 55 23.72 30.97 6.22
CA TYR A 55 24.22 29.59 6.16
C TYR A 55 25.55 29.53 5.38
N VAL A 56 26.49 28.75 5.90
CA VAL A 56 27.91 28.75 5.48
C VAL A 56 28.14 28.27 4.04
N VAL A 57 27.15 27.64 3.40
CA VAL A 57 27.22 27.14 2.02
C VAL A 57 25.92 27.45 1.27
N ASP A 58 25.99 27.49 -0.06
CA ASP A 58 24.82 27.71 -0.92
C ASP A 58 23.73 26.66 -0.69
N ILE A 59 22.48 27.11 -0.64
CA ILE A 59 21.32 26.25 -0.41
C ILE A 59 20.40 26.17 -1.63
N ASN A 60 19.79 25.00 -1.81
CA ASN A 60 18.71 24.82 -2.77
C ASN A 60 17.36 25.12 -2.10
N ASN A 61 16.79 26.29 -2.40
CA ASN A 61 15.52 26.72 -1.80
C ASN A 61 14.35 25.78 -2.08
N SER A 62 14.28 25.18 -3.27
CA SER A 62 13.22 24.20 -3.59
C SER A 62 13.29 22.98 -2.69
N LYS A 63 14.51 22.48 -2.42
CA LYS A 63 14.73 21.37 -1.48
C LYS A 63 14.37 21.79 -0.06
N LEU A 64 14.85 22.94 0.40
CA LEU A 64 14.61 23.41 1.77
C LEU A 64 13.11 23.61 2.06
N ILE A 65 12.36 24.21 1.13
CA ILE A 65 10.91 24.36 1.25
C ILE A 65 10.23 22.98 1.25
N GLY A 66 10.66 22.07 0.37
CA GLY A 66 10.13 20.69 0.35
C GLY A 66 10.30 19.98 1.69
N GLU A 67 11.49 20.06 2.30
CA GLU A 67 11.78 19.49 3.62
C GLU A 67 10.94 20.15 4.73
N ALA A 68 10.74 21.47 4.68
CA ALA A 68 9.88 22.18 5.63
C ALA A 68 8.41 21.74 5.55
N ILE A 69 7.87 21.64 4.33
CA ILE A 69 6.50 21.13 4.10
C ILE A 69 6.40 19.68 4.59
N ASN A 70 7.39 18.84 4.29
CA ASN A 70 7.39 17.45 4.71
C ASN A 70 7.46 17.32 6.24
N GLY A 71 8.30 18.09 6.92
CA GLY A 71 8.37 18.15 8.38
C GLY A 71 7.05 18.57 9.03
N MET A 72 6.38 19.58 8.46
CA MET A 72 5.03 19.98 8.89
C MET A 72 4.03 18.81 8.76
N LEU A 73 4.04 18.08 7.64
CA LEU A 73 3.11 16.97 7.42
C LEU A 73 3.41 15.76 8.31
N GLN A 74 4.68 15.39 8.50
CA GLN A 74 5.10 14.30 9.38
C GLN A 74 4.85 14.59 10.87
N SER A 75 4.69 15.87 11.24
CA SER A 75 4.27 16.25 12.59
C SER A 75 2.82 15.86 12.89
N LEU A 76 1.98 15.66 11.86
CA LEU A 76 0.56 15.30 12.03
C LEU A 76 0.39 13.81 12.28
N ASP A 77 1.03 12.99 11.45
CA ASP A 77 0.97 11.53 11.50
C ASP A 77 2.12 10.92 10.67
N PRO A 78 2.48 9.63 10.86
CA PRO A 78 3.61 9.01 10.18
C PRO A 78 3.38 8.69 8.69
N HIS A 79 2.17 8.90 8.16
CA HIS A 79 1.78 8.57 6.78
C HIS A 79 1.53 9.80 5.90
N SER A 80 1.40 10.99 6.51
CA SER A 80 1.27 12.28 5.85
C SER A 80 2.64 12.82 5.42
N SER A 81 2.78 13.18 4.15
CA SER A 81 4.06 13.58 3.56
C SER A 81 3.89 14.45 2.32
N TYR A 82 4.93 15.22 2.03
CA TYR A 82 5.06 15.89 0.74
C TYR A 82 5.70 14.93 -0.25
N ILE A 83 5.16 14.87 -1.46
CA ILE A 83 5.68 14.06 -2.56
C ILE A 83 6.11 15.04 -3.64
N ASP A 84 7.41 15.10 -3.91
CA ASP A 84 7.93 16.02 -4.93
C ASP A 84 7.44 15.64 -6.35
N PRO A 85 7.61 16.51 -7.37
CA PRO A 85 7.14 16.22 -8.73
C PRO A 85 7.71 14.92 -9.34
N LYS A 86 8.96 14.58 -9.05
CA LYS A 86 9.63 13.36 -9.55
C LYS A 86 9.05 12.13 -8.86
N GLU A 87 8.94 12.16 -7.53
CA GLU A 87 8.36 11.10 -6.73
C GLU A 87 6.89 10.89 -7.05
N TYR A 88 6.12 11.96 -7.30
CA TYR A 88 4.70 11.87 -7.63
C TYR A 88 4.49 11.12 -8.95
N LYS A 89 5.33 11.38 -9.95
CA LYS A 89 5.33 10.62 -11.20
C LYS A 89 5.72 9.16 -10.98
N ASN A 90 6.72 8.89 -10.15
CA ASN A 90 7.13 7.53 -9.80
C ASN A 90 6.04 6.77 -9.05
N LEU A 91 5.31 7.44 -8.16
CA LEU A 91 4.19 6.89 -7.42
C LEU A 91 3.09 6.43 -8.38
N GLN A 92 2.71 7.28 -9.33
CA GLN A 92 1.72 6.94 -10.38
C GLN A 92 2.13 5.71 -11.20
N ILE A 93 3.42 5.58 -11.53
CA ILE A 93 3.97 4.40 -12.23
C ILE A 93 3.94 3.17 -11.32
N SER A 94 4.25 3.31 -10.04
CA SER A 94 4.26 2.16 -9.11
C SER A 94 2.86 1.60 -8.85
N THR A 95 1.84 2.46 -8.75
CA THR A 95 0.47 2.09 -8.42
C THR A 95 -0.23 1.32 -9.54
N SER A 96 0.13 1.57 -10.81
CA SER A 96 -0.38 0.78 -11.94
C SER A 96 0.11 -0.67 -11.93
N GLY A 97 1.10 -1.01 -11.10
CA GLY A 97 1.76 -2.31 -11.11
C GLY A 97 2.68 -2.52 -12.32
N GLU A 98 2.90 -1.46 -13.10
CA GLU A 98 3.66 -1.44 -14.33
C GLU A 98 4.78 -0.42 -14.20
N TYR A 99 6.03 -0.86 -14.15
CA TYR A 99 7.18 0.06 -14.18
C TYR A 99 7.95 -0.09 -15.48
N SER A 100 8.43 1.04 -16.02
CA SER A 100 9.32 0.99 -17.17
C SER A 100 10.75 0.75 -16.71
N GLY A 101 11.35 -0.35 -17.19
CA GLY A 101 12.71 -0.72 -16.82
C GLY A 101 13.19 -1.94 -17.60
N LEU A 102 14.17 -2.63 -17.02
CA LEU A 102 14.85 -3.75 -17.67
C LEU A 102 14.32 -5.12 -17.24
N GLY A 103 13.63 -5.20 -16.10
CA GLY A 103 13.03 -6.43 -15.59
C GLY A 103 14.00 -7.35 -14.87
N MET A 104 14.70 -6.83 -13.86
CA MET A 104 15.55 -7.62 -12.97
C MET A 104 15.43 -7.09 -11.54
N GLU A 105 15.68 -7.96 -10.57
CA GLU A 105 15.92 -7.58 -9.18
C GLU A 105 17.41 -7.38 -8.94
N VAL A 106 17.74 -6.31 -8.21
CA VAL A 106 19.10 -5.94 -7.84
C VAL A 106 19.17 -5.66 -6.35
N THR A 107 20.33 -5.91 -5.76
CA THR A 107 20.68 -5.55 -4.39
C THR A 107 21.99 -4.77 -4.38
N SER A 108 22.24 -4.05 -3.29
CA SER A 108 23.60 -3.60 -2.98
C SER A 108 24.38 -4.77 -2.37
N ASP A 109 25.61 -4.97 -2.81
CA ASP A 109 26.56 -5.93 -2.26
C ASP A 109 27.94 -5.24 -2.21
N GLU A 110 28.43 -4.96 -1.01
CA GLU A 110 29.70 -4.24 -0.75
C GLU A 110 29.87 -2.93 -1.55
N GLY A 111 28.79 -2.18 -1.78
CA GLY A 111 28.82 -0.92 -2.54
C GLY A 111 28.73 -1.08 -4.06
N PHE A 112 28.58 -2.31 -4.55
CA PHE A 112 28.27 -2.63 -5.94
C PHE A 112 26.78 -2.96 -6.11
N VAL A 113 26.28 -2.84 -7.33
CA VAL A 113 24.92 -3.25 -7.69
C VAL A 113 24.96 -4.66 -8.23
N LYS A 114 24.39 -5.61 -7.51
CA LYS A 114 24.37 -7.04 -7.85
C LYS A 114 23.00 -7.46 -8.33
N VAL A 115 22.94 -8.23 -9.40
CA VAL A 115 21.72 -8.85 -9.90
C VAL A 115 21.36 -10.04 -9.03
N ILE A 116 20.20 -9.98 -8.39
CA ILE A 116 19.62 -11.11 -7.67
C ILE A 116 19.03 -12.08 -8.69
N SER A 117 18.13 -11.60 -9.55
CA SER A 117 17.55 -12.43 -10.61
C SER A 117 16.99 -11.58 -11.74
N PRO A 118 17.22 -11.93 -13.01
CA PRO A 118 16.42 -11.44 -14.12
C PRO A 118 15.01 -12.03 -14.06
N ILE A 119 14.01 -11.26 -14.45
CA ILE A 119 12.61 -11.70 -14.54
C ILE A 119 12.39 -12.34 -15.92
N ASP A 120 11.75 -13.49 -15.98
CA ASP A 120 11.51 -14.18 -17.25
C ASP A 120 10.67 -13.36 -18.24
N GLY A 121 10.98 -13.48 -19.53
CA GLY A 121 10.30 -12.74 -20.59
C GLY A 121 10.62 -11.24 -20.68
N THR A 122 11.48 -10.70 -19.80
CA THR A 122 11.87 -9.28 -19.79
C THR A 122 13.14 -8.98 -20.59
N PRO A 123 13.43 -7.70 -20.91
CA PRO A 123 14.66 -7.32 -21.61
C PRO A 123 15.93 -7.86 -20.96
N ALA A 124 16.03 -7.83 -19.62
CA ALA A 124 17.19 -8.32 -18.87
C ALA A 124 17.47 -9.80 -19.16
N LYS A 125 16.44 -10.64 -19.06
CA LYS A 125 16.55 -12.07 -19.34
C LYS A 125 16.89 -12.33 -20.81
N LYS A 126 16.23 -11.62 -21.73
CA LYS A 126 16.47 -11.73 -23.19
C LYS A 126 17.90 -11.33 -23.57
N ALA A 127 18.46 -10.33 -22.90
CA ALA A 127 19.83 -9.87 -23.08
C ALA A 127 20.88 -10.80 -22.44
N GLY A 128 20.45 -11.85 -21.75
CA GLY A 128 21.35 -12.85 -21.17
C GLY A 128 21.97 -12.44 -19.83
N ILE A 129 21.39 -11.47 -19.12
CA ILE A 129 21.74 -11.15 -17.72
C ILE A 129 21.40 -12.35 -16.83
N LYS A 130 22.22 -12.62 -15.82
CA LYS A 130 22.12 -13.77 -14.91
C LYS A 130 22.18 -13.33 -13.45
N SER A 131 21.67 -14.19 -12.57
CA SER A 131 21.87 -14.06 -11.12
C SER A 131 23.37 -14.03 -10.81
N GLY A 132 23.78 -13.09 -9.95
CA GLY A 132 25.17 -12.91 -9.53
C GLY A 132 26.00 -11.95 -10.39
N ASP A 133 25.47 -11.44 -11.51
CA ASP A 133 26.15 -10.40 -12.29
C ASP A 133 26.25 -9.10 -11.48
N TYR A 134 27.35 -8.35 -11.63
CA TYR A 134 27.47 -6.99 -11.09
C TYR A 134 27.27 -5.96 -12.19
N ILE A 135 26.43 -4.96 -11.97
CA ILE A 135 26.28 -3.83 -12.87
C ILE A 135 27.34 -2.79 -12.48
N ILE A 136 28.23 -2.46 -13.41
CA ILE A 136 29.37 -1.58 -13.17
C ILE A 136 29.26 -0.23 -13.88
N GLU A 137 28.58 -0.18 -15.02
CA GLU A 137 28.36 1.05 -15.79
C GLU A 137 26.96 1.08 -16.42
N ILE A 138 26.40 2.29 -16.55
CA ILE A 138 25.15 2.57 -17.26
C ILE A 138 25.39 3.74 -18.21
N ASN A 139 25.16 3.56 -19.51
CA ASN A 139 25.43 4.56 -20.55
C ASN A 139 26.85 5.17 -20.46
N ASP A 140 27.87 4.31 -20.28
CA ASP A 140 29.28 4.71 -20.13
C ASP A 140 29.64 5.44 -18.83
N GLU A 141 28.68 5.65 -17.92
CA GLU A 141 28.94 6.20 -16.60
C GLU A 141 29.10 5.08 -15.58
N SER A 142 30.20 5.11 -14.82
CA SER A 142 30.40 4.17 -13.72
C SER A 142 29.39 4.42 -12.62
N ILE A 143 28.76 3.35 -12.14
CA ILE A 143 27.78 3.41 -11.05
C ILE A 143 28.32 2.85 -9.72
N ILE A 144 29.63 2.56 -9.67
CA ILE A 144 30.28 2.02 -8.47
C ILE A 144 30.24 3.07 -7.37
N GLY A 145 29.77 2.67 -6.18
CA GLY A 145 29.64 3.58 -5.04
C GLY A 145 28.40 4.48 -5.08
N LEU A 146 27.60 4.47 -6.16
CA LEU A 146 26.30 5.15 -6.15
C LEU A 146 25.34 4.44 -5.19
N PRO A 147 24.44 5.19 -4.51
CA PRO A 147 23.32 4.59 -3.82
C PRO A 147 22.49 3.73 -4.78
N LEU A 148 22.02 2.56 -4.30
CA LEU A 148 21.24 1.63 -5.12
C LEU A 148 20.03 2.30 -5.79
N SER A 149 19.38 3.25 -5.10
CA SER A 149 18.25 4.02 -5.62
C SER A 149 18.61 4.84 -6.87
N GLU A 150 19.79 5.45 -6.89
CA GLU A 150 20.27 6.24 -8.03
C GLU A 150 20.61 5.35 -9.22
N ALA A 151 21.29 4.22 -8.97
CA ALA A 151 21.56 3.24 -10.01
C ALA A 151 20.25 2.69 -10.64
N VAL A 152 19.23 2.41 -9.81
CA VAL A 152 17.90 1.99 -10.28
C VAL A 152 17.24 3.07 -11.13
N ASP A 153 17.35 4.34 -10.74
CA ASP A 153 16.81 5.46 -11.51
C ASP A 153 17.45 5.58 -12.89
N LEU A 154 18.76 5.34 -13.02
CA LEU A 154 19.47 5.31 -14.32
C LEU A 154 19.02 4.15 -15.21
N MET A 155 18.71 2.98 -14.63
CA MET A 155 18.18 1.84 -15.37
C MET A 155 16.73 2.07 -15.84
N ARG A 156 15.95 2.86 -15.10
CA ARG A 156 14.59 3.28 -15.48
C ARG A 156 14.62 4.34 -16.58
N GLY A 157 13.48 4.57 -17.21
CA GLY A 157 13.36 5.51 -18.33
C GLY A 157 12.04 5.31 -19.07
N LYS A 158 11.88 5.95 -20.24
CA LYS A 158 10.64 5.77 -21.01
C LYS A 158 10.63 4.40 -21.70
N PRO A 159 9.47 3.71 -21.81
CA PRO A 159 9.36 2.50 -22.60
C PRO A 159 9.86 2.71 -24.03
N GLY A 160 10.57 1.72 -24.57
CA GLY A 160 11.17 1.74 -25.90
C GLY A 160 12.53 2.44 -26.00
N GLN A 161 12.94 3.22 -25.00
CA GLN A 161 14.29 3.81 -24.98
C GLN A 161 15.35 2.75 -24.69
N SER A 162 16.45 2.80 -25.43
CA SER A 162 17.62 1.96 -25.18
C SER A 162 18.41 2.45 -23.96
N VAL A 163 19.07 1.52 -23.30
CA VAL A 163 20.08 1.76 -22.27
C VAL A 163 21.22 0.79 -22.47
N LYS A 164 22.44 1.29 -22.38
CA LYS A 164 23.63 0.45 -22.37
C LYS A 164 23.96 0.10 -20.93
N ILE A 165 24.10 -1.18 -20.63
CA ILE A 165 24.49 -1.70 -19.32
C ILE A 165 25.78 -2.50 -19.51
N THR A 166 26.80 -2.16 -18.73
CA THR A 166 28.02 -2.99 -18.62
C THR A 166 27.93 -3.81 -17.35
N ILE A 167 28.01 -5.13 -17.49
CA ILE A 167 28.06 -6.05 -16.35
C ILE A 167 29.44 -6.67 -16.20
N ALA A 168 29.81 -7.05 -14.98
CA ALA A 168 30.92 -7.94 -14.66
C ALA A 168 30.37 -9.31 -14.25
N ARG A 169 30.86 -10.39 -14.88
CA ARG A 169 30.44 -11.77 -14.63
C ARG A 169 31.65 -12.66 -14.42
N ASN A 170 31.68 -13.42 -13.31
CA ASN A 170 32.87 -14.17 -12.86
C ASN A 170 34.11 -13.25 -12.71
N ASN A 171 35.33 -13.78 -12.56
CA ASN A 171 36.56 -12.99 -12.40
C ASN A 171 36.84 -12.05 -13.59
N ASP A 172 36.18 -10.89 -13.60
CA ASP A 172 36.44 -9.67 -14.37
C ASP A 172 36.07 -9.63 -15.87
N GLU A 173 35.22 -10.54 -16.39
CA GLU A 173 34.72 -10.39 -17.76
C GLU A 173 33.66 -9.28 -17.84
N LYS A 174 34.02 -8.14 -18.47
CA LYS A 174 33.09 -7.05 -18.80
C LYS A 174 32.25 -7.43 -20.01
N ILE A 175 30.93 -7.41 -19.86
CA ILE A 175 29.97 -7.68 -20.94
C ILE A 175 29.10 -6.44 -21.12
N GLU A 176 29.18 -5.82 -22.31
CA GLU A 176 28.30 -4.73 -22.70
C GLU A 176 27.00 -5.24 -23.31
N LEU A 177 25.88 -4.76 -22.80
CA LEU A 177 24.54 -5.15 -23.22
C LEU A 177 23.72 -3.91 -23.56
N ASN A 178 23.12 -3.90 -24.75
CA ASN A 178 22.16 -2.87 -25.14
C ASN A 178 20.74 -3.41 -24.96
N LEU A 179 20.01 -2.85 -24.00
CA LEU A 179 18.65 -3.28 -23.66
C LEU A 179 17.66 -2.18 -24.05
N LYS A 180 16.47 -2.59 -24.49
CA LYS A 180 15.33 -1.68 -24.62
C LYS A 180 14.49 -1.75 -23.36
N ARG A 181 14.15 -0.59 -22.79
CA ARG A 181 13.25 -0.52 -21.64
C ARG A 181 11.86 -0.99 -22.07
N GLU A 182 11.28 -1.90 -21.31
CA GLU A 182 9.92 -2.39 -21.51
C GLU A 182 9.07 -2.03 -20.28
N ILE A 183 7.76 -2.12 -20.42
CA ILE A 183 6.86 -2.11 -19.27
C ILE A 183 6.95 -3.47 -18.61
N ILE A 184 7.44 -3.51 -17.38
CA ILE A 184 7.60 -4.73 -16.60
C ILE A 184 6.40 -4.88 -15.68
N LYS A 185 5.74 -6.03 -15.78
CA LYS A 185 4.62 -6.42 -14.92
C LYS A 185 5.17 -7.23 -13.76
N ARG A 186 5.06 -6.70 -12.55
CA ARG A 186 5.35 -7.47 -11.34
C ARG A 186 4.17 -8.39 -11.07
N GLN A 187 4.39 -9.70 -11.15
CA GLN A 187 3.41 -10.67 -10.68
C GLN A 187 3.30 -10.53 -9.17
N ILE A 188 2.12 -10.15 -8.68
CA ILE A 188 1.87 -9.91 -7.25
C ILE A 188 1.09 -11.05 -6.61
N VAL A 189 0.44 -11.88 -7.43
CA VAL A 189 -0.25 -13.10 -6.99
C VAL A 189 0.49 -14.34 -7.47
N SER A 190 0.87 -15.21 -6.54
CA SER A 190 1.37 -16.55 -6.84
C SER A 190 0.42 -17.61 -6.30
N TYR A 191 0.39 -18.77 -6.93
CA TYR A 191 -0.47 -19.88 -6.50
C TYR A 191 0.23 -21.23 -6.66
N SER A 192 -0.20 -22.21 -5.88
CA SER A 192 0.24 -23.60 -5.97
C SER A 192 -0.77 -24.53 -5.32
N ILE A 193 -0.67 -25.83 -5.59
CA ILE A 193 -1.41 -26.86 -4.86
C ILE A 193 -0.49 -27.41 -3.77
N LYS A 194 -0.95 -27.37 -2.51
CA LYS A 194 -0.22 -27.86 -1.33
C LYS A 194 -1.04 -28.94 -0.66
N GLU A 195 -0.56 -30.18 -0.75
CA GLU A 195 -1.21 -31.36 -0.17
C GLU A 195 -2.72 -31.48 -0.49
N GLY A 196 -3.10 -31.20 -1.74
CA GLY A 196 -4.50 -31.25 -2.20
C GLY A 196 -5.34 -30.02 -1.85
N LEU A 197 -4.75 -28.95 -1.30
CA LEU A 197 -5.40 -27.66 -1.03
C LEU A 197 -4.87 -26.57 -1.96
N ALA A 198 -5.72 -25.59 -2.26
CA ALA A 198 -5.31 -24.40 -2.99
C ALA A 198 -4.54 -23.46 -2.06
N TYR A 199 -3.38 -22.99 -2.51
CA TYR A 199 -2.63 -21.93 -1.85
C TYR A 199 -2.47 -20.76 -2.80
N VAL A 200 -2.83 -19.56 -2.34
CA VAL A 200 -2.68 -18.31 -3.07
C VAL A 200 -2.02 -17.29 -2.17
N ARG A 201 -0.94 -16.66 -2.63
CA ARG A 201 -0.26 -15.57 -1.94
C ARG A 201 -0.45 -14.28 -2.69
N ILE A 202 -0.87 -13.22 -2.00
CA ILE A 202 -0.93 -11.86 -2.53
C ILE A 202 0.13 -11.04 -1.81
N SER A 203 1.14 -10.58 -2.55
CA SER A 203 2.27 -9.82 -1.99
C SER A 203 2.00 -8.31 -1.88
N GLN A 204 1.06 -7.78 -2.66
CA GLN A 204 0.67 -6.36 -2.66
C GLN A 204 -0.69 -6.17 -3.35
N PHE A 205 -1.42 -5.10 -3.02
CA PHE A 205 -2.67 -4.72 -3.68
C PHE A 205 -2.46 -3.60 -4.71
N ASN A 206 -1.93 -3.91 -5.90
CA ASN A 206 -1.90 -2.97 -7.03
C ASN A 206 -3.15 -3.12 -7.93
N GLU A 207 -3.28 -2.31 -8.99
CA GLU A 207 -4.44 -2.32 -9.91
C GLU A 207 -4.79 -3.70 -10.50
N ASN A 208 -3.83 -4.64 -10.51
CA ASN A 208 -3.96 -5.98 -11.08
C ASN A 208 -4.31 -7.07 -10.07
N ALA A 209 -4.35 -6.77 -8.77
CA ALA A 209 -4.46 -7.78 -7.71
C ALA A 209 -5.67 -8.70 -7.87
N TYR A 210 -6.87 -8.12 -8.05
CA TYR A 210 -8.09 -8.90 -8.24
C TYR A 210 -8.07 -9.73 -9.52
N ARG A 211 -7.54 -9.17 -10.61
CA ARG A 211 -7.45 -9.86 -11.90
C ARG A 211 -6.49 -11.06 -11.81
N GLU A 212 -5.32 -10.88 -11.22
CA GLU A 212 -4.35 -11.97 -11.03
C GLU A 212 -4.88 -13.04 -10.07
N LEU A 213 -5.58 -12.66 -9.01
CA LEU A 213 -6.29 -13.60 -8.12
C LEU A 213 -7.34 -14.41 -8.88
N SER A 214 -8.15 -13.76 -9.72
CA SER A 214 -9.20 -14.42 -10.50
C SER A 214 -8.62 -15.44 -11.48
N VAL A 215 -7.48 -15.10 -12.12
CA VAL A 215 -6.71 -16.02 -12.98
C VAL A 215 -6.14 -17.18 -12.17
N ALA A 216 -5.53 -16.92 -11.02
CA ALA A 216 -4.99 -17.95 -10.13
C ALA A 216 -6.07 -18.95 -9.69
N ILE A 217 -7.22 -18.46 -9.23
CA ILE A 217 -8.37 -19.31 -8.86
C ILE A 217 -8.86 -20.12 -10.06
N SER A 218 -8.94 -19.53 -11.24
CA SER A 218 -9.36 -20.23 -12.46
C SER A 218 -8.38 -21.34 -12.87
N SER A 219 -7.08 -21.11 -12.73
CA SER A 219 -6.05 -22.13 -12.98
C SER A 219 -6.11 -23.25 -11.95
N LEU A 220 -6.22 -22.92 -10.66
CA LEU A 220 -6.38 -23.90 -9.58
C LEU A 220 -7.62 -24.78 -9.81
N LYS A 221 -8.76 -24.20 -10.19
CA LYS A 221 -9.96 -24.98 -10.55
C LYS A 221 -9.67 -25.96 -11.69
N LYS A 222 -8.94 -25.56 -12.73
CA LYS A 222 -8.60 -26.47 -13.84
C LYS A 222 -7.67 -27.60 -13.39
N GLU A 223 -6.64 -27.28 -12.61
CA GLU A 223 -5.66 -28.25 -12.13
C GLU A 223 -6.24 -29.24 -11.11
N MET A 224 -7.21 -28.82 -10.31
CA MET A 224 -7.84 -29.62 -9.25
C MET A 224 -9.13 -30.34 -9.70
N SER A 225 -9.41 -30.40 -11.00
CA SER A 225 -10.62 -31.02 -11.55
C SER A 225 -11.93 -30.35 -11.10
N SER A 226 -11.97 -29.02 -11.19
CA SER A 226 -13.06 -28.06 -10.96
C SER A 226 -13.41 -27.73 -9.51
N GLU A 227 -13.23 -28.65 -8.56
CA GLU A 227 -13.56 -28.41 -7.16
C GLU A 227 -12.30 -28.06 -6.34
N ILE A 228 -12.39 -26.97 -5.56
CA ILE A 228 -11.33 -26.58 -4.62
C ILE A 228 -11.78 -27.02 -3.22
N PRO A 229 -11.14 -28.02 -2.59
CA PRO A 229 -11.54 -28.53 -1.28
C PRO A 229 -11.35 -27.53 -0.13
N GLY A 230 -10.46 -26.56 -0.32
CA GLY A 230 -10.16 -25.51 0.63
C GLY A 230 -9.06 -24.59 0.08
N LEU A 231 -9.06 -23.33 0.50
CA LEU A 231 -8.10 -22.33 0.08
C LEU A 231 -7.41 -21.68 1.27
N ILE A 232 -6.08 -21.53 1.14
CA ILE A 232 -5.26 -20.70 2.01
C ILE A 232 -4.88 -19.44 1.25
N LEU A 233 -5.32 -18.29 1.77
CA LEU A 233 -4.96 -16.97 1.27
C LEU A 233 -3.84 -16.40 2.14
N ASP A 234 -2.62 -16.32 1.62
CA ASP A 234 -1.47 -15.79 2.36
C ASP A 234 -1.27 -14.29 2.09
N LEU A 235 -1.47 -13.48 3.15
CA LEU A 235 -1.26 -12.04 3.20
C LEU A 235 -0.09 -11.65 4.12
N ARG A 236 0.70 -12.61 4.60
CA ARG A 236 1.88 -12.36 5.45
C ARG A 236 2.91 -11.52 4.72
N GLY A 237 3.41 -10.48 5.39
CA GLY A 237 4.37 -9.51 4.85
C GLY A 237 3.80 -8.58 3.77
N ASN A 238 2.49 -8.56 3.55
CA ASN A 238 1.86 -7.68 2.57
C ASN A 238 1.48 -6.32 3.19
N PRO A 239 2.18 -5.22 2.83
CA PRO A 239 1.97 -3.91 3.43
C PRO A 239 0.70 -3.20 2.96
N GLY A 240 -0.13 -3.87 2.14
CA GLY A 240 -1.39 -3.37 1.62
C GLY A 240 -1.27 -2.84 0.19
N GLY A 241 -1.91 -1.71 -0.08
CA GLY A 241 -2.00 -1.12 -1.41
C GLY A 241 -3.32 -0.39 -1.61
N LEU A 242 -3.88 -0.48 -2.82
CA LEU A 242 -5.08 0.23 -3.22
C LEU A 242 -6.34 -0.30 -2.52
N LEU A 243 -7.13 0.63 -1.96
CA LEU A 243 -8.39 0.35 -1.28
C LEU A 243 -9.39 -0.38 -2.20
N ASP A 244 -9.56 0.09 -3.44
CA ASP A 244 -10.49 -0.52 -4.39
C ASP A 244 -10.13 -1.99 -4.67
N GLN A 245 -8.84 -2.33 -4.64
CA GLN A 245 -8.35 -3.68 -4.85
C GLN A 245 -8.58 -4.57 -3.64
N SER A 246 -8.45 -4.07 -2.41
CA SER A 246 -8.91 -4.84 -1.23
C SER A 246 -10.39 -5.14 -1.26
N ILE A 247 -11.22 -4.21 -1.73
CA ILE A 247 -12.67 -4.42 -1.87
C ILE A 247 -12.95 -5.52 -2.89
N LYS A 248 -12.38 -5.41 -4.10
CA LYS A 248 -12.55 -6.43 -5.16
C LYS A 248 -12.02 -7.80 -4.76
N VAL A 249 -10.85 -7.86 -4.12
CA VAL A 249 -10.30 -9.13 -3.59
C VAL A 249 -11.22 -9.71 -2.53
N SER A 250 -11.81 -8.89 -1.65
CA SER A 250 -12.82 -9.36 -0.69
C SER A 250 -14.07 -9.90 -1.39
N SER A 251 -14.53 -9.26 -2.48
CA SER A 251 -15.64 -9.74 -3.32
C SER A 251 -15.40 -11.14 -3.92
N ALA A 252 -14.14 -11.57 -4.07
CA ALA A 252 -13.84 -12.93 -4.53
C ALA A 252 -14.35 -14.01 -3.55
N PHE A 253 -14.52 -13.64 -2.27
CA PHE A 253 -14.89 -14.55 -1.18
C PHE A 253 -16.19 -14.17 -0.48
N LEU A 254 -16.76 -12.99 -0.75
CA LEU A 254 -17.97 -12.48 -0.11
C LEU A 254 -19.05 -12.24 -1.14
N ASP A 255 -20.26 -12.73 -0.88
CA ASP A 255 -21.43 -12.51 -1.73
C ASP A 255 -22.21 -11.28 -1.23
N GLY A 256 -21.73 -10.09 -1.59
CA GLY A 256 -22.28 -8.81 -1.12
C GLY A 256 -22.02 -8.51 0.36
N GLY A 257 -22.60 -7.39 0.82
CA GLY A 257 -22.48 -6.88 2.19
C GLY A 257 -21.21 -6.06 2.43
N GLU A 258 -21.11 -5.45 3.60
CA GLU A 258 -20.02 -4.52 3.95
C GLU A 258 -18.67 -5.24 4.01
N VAL A 259 -17.66 -4.61 3.40
CA VAL A 259 -16.24 -5.00 3.47
C VAL A 259 -15.49 -4.06 4.40
N VAL A 260 -15.71 -2.76 4.25
CA VAL A 260 -15.04 -1.72 5.03
C VAL A 260 -15.86 -0.44 4.96
N SER A 261 -15.84 0.33 6.05
CA SER A 261 -16.28 1.72 6.04
C SER A 261 -15.14 2.67 6.35
N THR A 262 -15.23 3.89 5.82
CA THR A 262 -14.32 4.97 6.13
C THR A 262 -15.06 6.10 6.81
N LYS A 263 -14.44 6.70 7.83
CA LYS A 263 -14.97 7.89 8.50
C LYS A 263 -13.98 9.03 8.42
N GLY A 264 -14.43 10.17 7.90
CA GLY A 264 -13.62 11.38 7.76
C GLY A 264 -13.91 12.41 8.86
N ARG A 265 -13.34 13.61 8.70
CA ARG A 265 -13.59 14.72 9.63
C ARG A 265 -15.05 15.19 9.57
N LYS A 266 -15.68 15.15 8.40
CA LYS A 266 -17.11 15.48 8.21
C LYS A 266 -17.89 14.21 7.93
N GLU A 267 -19.14 14.17 8.36
CA GLU A 267 -20.04 13.05 8.06
C GLU A 267 -20.22 12.84 6.54
N SER A 268 -20.19 13.92 5.75
CA SER A 268 -20.21 13.88 4.29
C SER A 268 -19.03 13.12 3.66
N ASP A 269 -17.95 12.92 4.41
CA ASP A 269 -16.75 12.21 3.97
C ASP A 269 -16.84 10.71 4.27
N ASN A 270 -17.83 10.28 5.06
CA ASN A 270 -18.03 8.88 5.39
C ASN A 270 -18.45 8.08 4.16
N ARG A 271 -17.89 6.89 4.00
CA ARG A 271 -18.22 5.97 2.90
C ARG A 271 -18.33 4.56 3.43
N ASN A 272 -19.28 3.80 2.90
CA ASN A 272 -19.38 2.36 3.12
C ASN A 272 -19.11 1.66 1.80
N TYR A 273 -18.25 0.65 1.85
CA TYR A 273 -17.86 -0.13 0.69
C TYR A 273 -18.33 -1.57 0.87
N ASN A 274 -19.08 -2.05 -0.11
CA ASN A 274 -19.64 -3.39 -0.11
C ASN A 274 -18.91 -4.28 -1.12
N ALA A 275 -18.92 -5.59 -0.85
CA ALA A 275 -18.53 -6.60 -1.82
C ALA A 275 -19.52 -6.62 -2.99
N ASP A 276 -19.02 -7.03 -4.15
CA ASP A 276 -19.85 -7.32 -5.31
C ASP A 276 -20.65 -8.62 -5.08
N ILE A 277 -21.77 -8.77 -5.79
CA ILE A 277 -22.57 -10.01 -5.77
C ILE A 277 -21.89 -11.05 -6.68
N GLY A 278 -21.84 -12.30 -6.24
CA GLY A 278 -21.27 -13.41 -7.00
C GLY A 278 -19.83 -13.74 -6.63
N GLU A 279 -19.63 -14.30 -5.43
CA GLU A 279 -18.31 -14.77 -4.99
C GLU A 279 -17.76 -15.89 -5.90
N LEU A 280 -16.43 -15.93 -6.06
CA LEU A 280 -15.75 -16.90 -6.95
C LEU A 280 -15.63 -18.29 -6.32
N LEU A 281 -15.69 -18.37 -4.98
CA LEU A 281 -15.37 -19.56 -4.20
C LEU A 281 -16.47 -19.88 -3.17
N LYS A 282 -17.73 -19.84 -3.60
CA LYS A 282 -18.88 -20.15 -2.76
C LYS A 282 -18.74 -21.49 -2.06
N GLY A 283 -18.90 -21.49 -0.74
CA GLY A 283 -18.86 -22.70 0.10
C GLY A 283 -17.48 -23.31 0.31
N VAL A 284 -16.42 -22.80 -0.34
CA VAL A 284 -15.06 -23.32 -0.18
C VAL A 284 -14.49 -22.89 1.20
N PRO A 285 -14.03 -23.83 2.05
CA PRO A 285 -13.34 -23.51 3.29
C PRO A 285 -12.14 -22.58 3.06
N LEU A 286 -11.99 -21.54 3.90
CA LEU A 286 -11.02 -20.47 3.72
C LEU A 286 -10.23 -20.22 5.00
N VAL A 287 -8.91 -20.25 4.90
CA VAL A 287 -8.00 -19.72 5.91
C VAL A 287 -7.24 -18.54 5.31
N VAL A 288 -7.14 -17.44 6.05
CA VAL A 288 -6.31 -16.29 5.69
C VAL A 288 -5.12 -16.23 6.65
N LEU A 289 -3.90 -16.27 6.11
CA LEU A 289 -2.68 -16.11 6.87
C LEU A 289 -2.29 -14.63 6.94
N ILE A 290 -2.04 -14.13 8.15
CA ILE A 290 -1.55 -12.77 8.41
C ILE A 290 -0.38 -12.78 9.40
N ASP A 291 0.41 -11.72 9.37
CA ASP A 291 1.50 -11.47 10.32
C ASP A 291 1.66 -9.97 10.60
N GLU A 292 2.69 -9.61 11.38
CA GLU A 292 3.02 -8.23 11.74
C GLU A 292 3.30 -7.32 10.53
N GLY A 293 3.60 -7.90 9.35
CA GLY A 293 3.80 -7.17 8.10
C GLY A 293 2.53 -7.02 7.26
N SER A 294 1.44 -7.70 7.61
CA SER A 294 0.13 -7.49 7.01
C SER A 294 -0.42 -6.13 7.44
N ALA A 295 -0.63 -5.21 6.50
CA ALA A 295 -1.09 -3.84 6.81
C ALA A 295 -2.16 -3.33 5.83
N SER A 296 -2.95 -2.35 6.27
CA SER A 296 -3.87 -1.56 5.44
C SER A 296 -4.83 -2.42 4.60
N ALA A 297 -4.71 -2.44 3.28
CA ALA A 297 -5.56 -3.26 2.39
C ALA A 297 -5.59 -4.76 2.78
N SER A 298 -4.48 -5.31 3.30
CA SER A 298 -4.44 -6.69 3.83
C SER A 298 -5.33 -6.86 5.06
N GLU A 299 -5.35 -5.86 5.93
CA GLU A 299 -6.16 -5.82 7.16
C GLU A 299 -7.64 -5.63 6.84
N ILE A 300 -7.96 -4.89 5.78
CA ILE A 300 -9.33 -4.77 5.26
C ILE A 300 -9.86 -6.13 4.81
N VAL A 301 -9.08 -6.87 4.00
CA VAL A 301 -9.49 -8.21 3.53
C VAL A 301 -9.63 -9.17 4.69
N ALA A 302 -8.65 -9.23 5.60
CA ALA A 302 -8.70 -10.11 6.76
C ALA A 302 -9.87 -9.76 7.70
N GLY A 303 -10.06 -8.48 8.04
CA GLY A 303 -11.16 -8.01 8.88
C GLY A 303 -12.53 -8.27 8.26
N ALA A 304 -12.69 -8.05 6.95
CA ALA A 304 -13.94 -8.35 6.26
C ALA A 304 -14.27 -9.85 6.28
N ILE A 305 -13.30 -10.71 5.97
CA ILE A 305 -13.47 -12.17 5.99
C ILE A 305 -13.80 -12.66 7.41
N GLN A 306 -13.11 -12.10 8.42
CA GLN A 306 -13.29 -12.44 9.82
C GLN A 306 -14.67 -12.04 10.36
N ASP A 307 -15.02 -10.76 10.26
CA ASP A 307 -16.26 -10.20 10.82
C ASP A 307 -17.50 -10.78 10.13
N ARG A 308 -17.36 -11.12 8.84
CA ARG A 308 -18.41 -11.78 8.05
C ARG A 308 -18.46 -13.30 8.27
N LYS A 309 -17.59 -13.86 9.11
CA LYS A 309 -17.47 -15.30 9.38
C LYS A 309 -17.30 -16.14 8.11
N ARG A 310 -16.61 -15.59 7.11
CA ARG A 310 -16.38 -16.28 5.84
C ARG A 310 -15.21 -17.26 5.92
N GLY A 311 -14.19 -16.95 6.73
CA GLY A 311 -12.99 -17.77 6.87
C GLY A 311 -12.30 -17.51 8.20
N LEU A 312 -11.33 -18.37 8.52
CA LEU A 312 -10.53 -18.24 9.74
C LEU A 312 -9.26 -17.46 9.45
N ILE A 313 -8.96 -16.47 10.29
CA ILE A 313 -7.70 -15.75 10.30
C ILE A 313 -6.70 -16.50 11.19
N VAL A 314 -5.53 -16.84 10.65
CA VAL A 314 -4.49 -17.62 11.32
C VAL A 314 -3.15 -16.89 11.20
N GLY A 315 -2.29 -17.03 12.20
CA GLY A 315 -0.93 -16.47 12.18
C GLY A 315 -0.69 -15.52 13.35
N MET A 316 -0.10 -14.35 13.07
CA MET A 316 0.21 -13.32 14.06
C MET A 316 -0.64 -12.06 13.87
N LYS A 317 -0.77 -11.25 14.93
CA LYS A 317 -1.49 -9.96 14.89
C LYS A 317 -0.90 -9.04 13.83
N SER A 318 -1.76 -8.38 13.05
CA SER A 318 -1.34 -7.51 11.96
C SER A 318 -0.80 -6.14 12.43
N PHE A 319 -0.30 -5.35 11.49
CA PHE A 319 0.44 -4.11 11.75
C PHE A 319 -0.37 -3.01 12.46
N GLY A 320 -1.64 -2.84 12.09
CA GLY A 320 -2.57 -1.87 12.68
C GLY A 320 -2.76 -0.58 11.91
N LYS A 321 -2.53 -0.54 10.59
CA LYS A 321 -2.70 0.69 9.81
C LYS A 321 -4.15 0.85 9.37
N GLY A 322 -4.90 1.63 10.14
CA GLY A 322 -6.31 1.93 9.92
C GLY A 322 -6.59 3.32 9.36
N SER A 323 -5.65 3.93 8.65
CA SER A 323 -5.77 5.30 8.11
C SER A 323 -5.79 5.32 6.58
N VAL A 324 -6.61 6.21 6.00
CA VAL A 324 -6.73 6.44 4.56
C VAL A 324 -5.92 7.68 4.21
N GLN A 325 -5.01 7.55 3.25
CA GLN A 325 -4.31 8.69 2.68
C GLN A 325 -4.91 9.10 1.34
N THR A 326 -5.23 10.38 1.20
CA THR A 326 -5.60 11.02 -0.06
C THR A 326 -4.37 11.68 -0.67
N ILE A 327 -4.11 11.41 -1.95
CA ILE A 327 -3.09 12.11 -2.71
C ILE A 327 -3.75 13.32 -3.37
N VAL A 328 -3.32 14.53 -2.99
CA VAL A 328 -3.84 15.79 -3.53
C VAL A 328 -2.76 16.41 -4.42
N PRO A 329 -2.94 16.43 -5.75
CA PRO A 329 -1.96 17.01 -6.67
C PRO A 329 -1.87 18.53 -6.48
N LEU A 330 -0.66 19.05 -6.30
CA LEU A 330 -0.43 20.48 -6.16
C LEU A 330 -0.24 21.13 -7.53
N LYS A 331 -1.06 22.15 -7.83
CA LYS A 331 -1.12 22.83 -9.14
C LYS A 331 -1.20 21.85 -10.33
N GLY A 332 -2.08 20.85 -10.19
CA GLY A 332 -2.25 19.80 -11.22
C GLY A 332 -1.06 18.85 -11.34
N GLY A 333 -0.23 18.74 -10.30
CA GLY A 333 0.94 17.86 -10.25
C GLY A 333 2.27 18.54 -10.60
N LYS A 334 2.26 19.81 -11.01
CA LYS A 334 3.49 20.55 -11.33
C LYS A 334 4.41 20.69 -10.12
N ASP A 335 3.82 20.88 -8.94
CA ASP A 335 4.54 21.03 -7.68
C ASP A 335 4.48 19.71 -6.86
N GLY A 336 4.27 18.58 -7.53
CA GLY A 336 4.11 17.28 -6.87
C GLY A 336 2.72 17.09 -6.26
N ALA A 337 2.66 16.45 -5.09
CA ALA A 337 1.42 16.19 -4.37
C ALA A 337 1.64 16.20 -2.86
N ILE A 338 0.56 16.38 -2.10
CA ILE A 338 0.55 16.00 -0.68
C ILE A 338 -0.15 14.66 -0.54
N LYS A 339 0.43 13.76 0.26
CA LYS A 339 -0.25 12.58 0.78
C LYS A 339 -0.73 12.94 2.17
N LEU A 340 -2.04 12.97 2.37
CA LEU A 340 -2.64 13.44 3.62
C LEU A 340 -3.59 12.40 4.18
N THR A 341 -3.48 12.10 5.48
CA THR A 341 -4.46 11.26 6.15
C THR A 341 -5.77 12.03 6.33
N THR A 342 -6.84 11.53 5.70
CA THR A 342 -8.14 12.22 5.66
C THR A 342 -9.26 11.44 6.35
N GLN A 343 -9.10 10.12 6.47
CA GLN A 343 -10.14 9.23 6.99
C GLN A 343 -9.52 8.04 7.75
N ARG A 344 -10.34 7.34 8.53
CA ARG A 344 -10.00 6.07 9.20
C ARG A 344 -10.83 4.92 8.64
N TYR A 345 -10.26 3.71 8.62
CA TYR A 345 -10.92 2.46 8.27
C TYR A 345 -11.59 1.81 9.49
N TYR A 346 -12.73 1.17 9.23
CA TYR A 346 -13.48 0.37 10.18
C TYR A 346 -13.87 -0.95 9.51
N THR A 347 -13.73 -2.04 10.26
CA THR A 347 -14.18 -3.36 9.80
C THR A 347 -15.71 -3.46 9.86
N PRO A 348 -16.33 -4.49 9.26
CA PRO A 348 -17.79 -4.65 9.28
C PRO A 348 -18.43 -4.72 10.69
N SER A 349 -17.67 -5.11 11.72
CA SER A 349 -18.13 -5.05 13.12
C SER A 349 -18.15 -3.63 13.71
N GLY A 350 -17.62 -2.64 12.98
CA GLY A 350 -17.53 -1.25 13.41
C GLY A 350 -16.27 -0.91 14.22
N GLU A 351 -15.35 -1.87 14.40
CA GLU A 351 -14.09 -1.65 15.11
C GLU A 351 -13.06 -0.94 14.22
N SER A 352 -12.27 -0.03 14.81
CA SER A 352 -11.18 0.62 14.08
C SER A 352 -9.92 -0.26 14.06
N ILE A 353 -9.29 -0.33 12.90
CA ILE A 353 -8.01 -1.04 12.70
C ILE A 353 -6.85 -0.21 13.29
N GLN A 354 -6.98 1.12 13.36
CA GLN A 354 -5.88 2.05 13.65
C GLN A 354 -5.25 1.77 15.02
N GLY A 355 -3.95 1.47 15.02
CA GLY A 355 -3.16 1.15 16.20
C GLY A 355 -3.44 -0.22 16.83
N ARG A 356 -4.51 -0.91 16.41
CA ARG A 356 -4.92 -2.23 16.95
C ARG A 356 -4.52 -3.38 16.03
N GLY A 357 -4.78 -3.25 14.74
CA GLY A 357 -4.69 -4.34 13.77
C GLY A 357 -5.79 -5.39 13.94
N ILE A 358 -5.73 -6.39 13.06
CA ILE A 358 -6.55 -7.59 13.05
C ILE A 358 -5.89 -8.64 13.96
N THR A 359 -6.66 -9.13 14.91
CA THR A 359 -6.26 -10.26 15.76
C THR A 359 -6.71 -11.56 15.11
N PRO A 360 -5.81 -12.53 14.84
CA PRO A 360 -6.19 -13.82 14.28
C PRO A 360 -7.23 -14.55 15.14
N ASN A 361 -8.12 -15.31 14.50
CA ASN A 361 -8.99 -16.24 15.22
C ASN A 361 -8.16 -17.35 15.91
N ILE A 362 -7.05 -17.74 15.29
CA ILE A 362 -6.12 -18.73 15.82
C ILE A 362 -4.72 -18.13 15.75
N LEU A 363 -4.27 -17.62 16.90
CA LEU A 363 -2.94 -17.03 17.04
C LEU A 363 -1.90 -18.16 17.12
N ILE A 364 -1.05 -18.26 16.10
CA ILE A 364 -0.03 -19.32 15.98
C ILE A 364 1.31 -18.66 15.74
N ASP A 365 2.27 -18.99 16.59
CA ASP A 365 3.62 -18.46 16.46
C ASP A 365 4.38 -19.08 15.29
N TYR A 366 5.33 -18.33 14.73
CA TYR A 366 6.27 -18.84 13.72
C TYR A 366 7.61 -19.27 14.34
N LEU A 367 7.84 -18.98 15.62
CA LEU A 367 9.01 -19.44 16.38
C LEU A 367 8.61 -20.32 17.56
N PRO A 368 9.45 -21.30 17.96
CA PRO A 368 9.22 -22.08 19.17
C PRO A 368 9.03 -21.22 20.41
N GLU A 369 8.25 -21.72 21.36
CA GLU A 369 7.98 -21.04 22.62
C GLU A 369 9.29 -20.68 23.35
N GLY A 370 9.36 -19.46 23.90
CA GLY A 370 10.56 -18.95 24.59
C GLY A 370 11.66 -18.41 23.68
N SER A 371 11.48 -18.46 22.35
CA SER A 371 12.41 -17.82 21.40
C SER A 371 12.47 -16.30 21.60
N LYS A 372 13.67 -15.72 21.54
CA LYS A 372 13.84 -14.25 21.54
C LYS A 372 13.35 -13.71 20.20
N LYS A 373 12.32 -12.87 20.23
CA LYS A 373 11.82 -12.16 19.05
C LYS A 373 12.44 -10.77 18.94
N ALA A 374 12.68 -10.33 17.71
CA ALA A 374 12.83 -8.91 17.47
C ALA A 374 11.47 -8.24 17.74
N ASN A 375 11.48 -7.07 18.38
CA ASN A 375 10.26 -6.28 18.53
C ASN A 375 9.83 -5.79 17.15
N ALA A 376 8.80 -6.43 16.57
CA ALA A 376 8.17 -5.93 15.37
C ALA A 376 7.48 -4.60 15.70
N ARG A 377 7.89 -3.52 15.01
CA ARG A 377 7.23 -2.21 15.14
C ARG A 377 5.80 -2.33 14.62
N LYS A 378 4.84 -1.82 15.39
CA LYS A 378 3.42 -1.70 15.00
C LYS A 378 3.06 -0.25 14.70
N GLU A 379 1.87 -0.03 14.15
CA GLU A 379 1.33 1.32 13.91
C GLU A 379 1.30 2.17 15.19
N ALA A 380 0.96 1.55 16.32
CA ALA A 380 0.88 2.23 17.61
C ALA A 380 2.25 2.68 18.16
N ASP A 381 3.35 2.11 17.66
CA ASP A 381 4.71 2.46 18.07
C ASP A 381 5.31 3.60 17.23
N LEU A 382 4.60 4.04 16.18
CA LEU A 382 5.08 5.09 15.29
C LEU A 382 4.95 6.48 15.93
N PRO A 383 5.91 7.39 15.69
CA PRO A 383 5.82 8.76 16.16
C PRO A 383 4.58 9.44 15.55
N ASN A 384 3.90 10.24 16.36
CA ASN A 384 2.70 11.00 15.97
C ASN A 384 1.55 10.13 15.41
N THR A 385 1.54 8.81 15.70
CA THR A 385 0.47 7.93 15.24
C THR A 385 -0.89 8.42 15.71
N LEU A 386 -1.90 8.24 14.87
CA LEU A 386 -3.26 8.64 15.19
C LEU A 386 -3.75 7.89 16.44
N PRO A 387 -4.49 8.57 17.35
CA PRO A 387 -4.97 7.94 18.57
C PRO A 387 -5.95 6.80 18.28
N ILE A 388 -5.94 5.79 19.14
CA ILE A 388 -6.90 4.69 19.14
C ILE A 388 -8.23 5.22 19.70
N GLU A 389 -9.33 5.05 18.97
CA GLU A 389 -10.61 5.68 19.32
C GLU A 389 -11.38 5.01 20.46
N THR A 390 -11.12 3.73 20.76
CA THR A 390 -11.85 2.98 21.81
C THR A 390 -10.97 2.67 23.02
N GLU A 391 -11.51 2.92 24.22
CA GLU A 391 -10.87 2.65 25.53
C GLU A 391 -10.75 1.16 25.91
N LYS A 392 -11.11 0.21 25.04
CA LYS A 392 -10.77 -1.21 25.28
C LYS A 392 -9.26 -1.31 25.29
N THR A 393 -8.70 -1.28 26.50
CA THR A 393 -7.30 -1.05 26.80
C THR A 393 -6.41 -1.87 25.87
N GLN A 394 -5.47 -1.22 25.19
CA GLN A 394 -4.42 -1.84 24.37
C GLN A 394 -3.79 -3.07 25.07
N LYS A 395 -3.70 -3.00 26.42
CA LYS A 395 -3.30 -4.10 27.32
C LYS A 395 -4.06 -5.42 27.13
N GLU A 396 -5.36 -5.43 26.82
CA GLU A 396 -6.11 -6.68 26.61
C GLU A 396 -5.73 -7.36 25.29
N THR A 397 -5.46 -6.58 24.23
CA THR A 397 -5.14 -7.12 22.90
C THR A 397 -3.67 -7.47 22.70
N ASP A 398 -2.76 -6.95 23.53
CA ASP A 398 -1.34 -7.33 23.52
C ASP A 398 -1.04 -8.48 24.50
N SER A 399 -2.03 -8.93 25.27
CA SER A 399 -1.94 -10.08 26.18
C SER A 399 -2.41 -11.40 25.56
N ILE A 400 -2.71 -11.43 24.25
CA ILE A 400 -3.16 -12.64 23.58
C ILE A 400 -1.93 -13.53 23.33
N ILE A 401 -1.88 -14.65 24.05
CA ILE A 401 -0.79 -15.63 23.97
C ILE A 401 -1.09 -16.57 22.80
N PRO A 402 -0.11 -16.87 21.93
CA PRO A 402 -0.28 -17.88 20.89
C PRO A 402 -0.78 -19.19 21.47
N VAL A 403 -1.77 -19.79 20.82
CA VAL A 403 -2.37 -21.05 21.26
C VAL A 403 -1.60 -22.27 20.76
N ASP A 404 -0.63 -22.04 19.87
CA ASP A 404 0.19 -23.08 19.25
C ASP A 404 1.56 -22.52 18.84
N TYR A 405 2.59 -23.36 18.94
CA TYR A 405 3.98 -23.02 18.64
C TYR A 405 4.65 -24.13 17.83
N PRO A 406 5.59 -23.80 16.93
CA PRO A 406 6.45 -24.80 16.33
C PRO A 406 7.21 -25.56 17.41
N PRO A 407 7.36 -26.90 17.30
CA PRO A 407 8.15 -27.67 18.25
C PRO A 407 9.64 -27.27 18.20
N ASN A 408 10.36 -27.49 19.30
CA ASN A 408 11.81 -27.23 19.34
C ASN A 408 12.54 -28.01 18.22
N GLY A 409 13.38 -27.30 17.47
CA GLY A 409 14.08 -27.86 16.31
C GLY A 409 13.26 -27.91 15.01
N PHE A 410 12.03 -27.37 15.00
CA PHE A 410 11.27 -27.18 13.76
C PHE A 410 12.02 -26.24 12.82
N LYS A 411 12.19 -26.66 11.57
CA LYS A 411 12.83 -25.86 10.52
C LYS A 411 11.90 -24.74 10.10
N ILE A 412 12.31 -23.49 10.28
CA ILE A 412 11.50 -22.30 9.96
C ILE A 412 11.06 -22.32 8.49
N GLU A 413 11.92 -22.84 7.59
CA GLU A 413 11.64 -22.95 6.15
C GLU A 413 10.48 -23.92 5.84
N SER A 414 10.07 -24.74 6.80
CA SER A 414 8.94 -25.67 6.67
C SER A 414 7.59 -25.03 6.98
N ASP A 415 7.56 -23.74 7.33
CA ASP A 415 6.35 -22.90 7.51
C ASP A 415 5.26 -23.56 8.38
N TYR A 416 5.45 -23.48 9.70
CA TYR A 416 4.57 -24.11 10.68
C TYR A 416 3.13 -23.60 10.60
N GLN A 417 2.95 -22.30 10.40
CA GLN A 417 1.63 -21.67 10.29
C GLN A 417 0.88 -22.20 9.07
N LEU A 418 1.55 -22.33 7.92
CA LEU A 418 0.96 -22.93 6.72
C LEU A 418 0.57 -24.39 6.95
N LYS A 419 1.47 -25.19 7.54
CA LYS A 419 1.16 -26.58 7.91
C LYS A 419 -0.09 -26.67 8.76
N ARG A 420 -0.17 -25.85 9.81
CA ARG A 420 -1.29 -25.86 10.74
C ARG A 420 -2.59 -25.40 10.09
N SER A 421 -2.51 -24.44 9.17
CA SER A 421 -3.64 -23.98 8.36
C SER A 421 -4.20 -25.07 7.45
N MET A 422 -3.33 -25.87 6.84
CA MET A 422 -3.75 -27.04 6.05
C MET A 422 -4.44 -28.09 6.93
N GLU A 423 -3.91 -28.36 8.12
CA GLU A 423 -4.54 -29.28 9.08
C GLU A 423 -5.92 -28.79 9.53
N ILE A 424 -6.07 -27.48 9.80
CA ILE A 424 -7.34 -26.86 10.17
C ILE A 424 -8.39 -27.06 9.07
N LEU A 425 -8.02 -26.77 7.82
CA LEU A 425 -8.92 -26.93 6.66
C LEU A 425 -9.34 -28.38 6.41
N LYS A 426 -8.44 -29.34 6.67
CA LYS A 426 -8.73 -30.78 6.54
C LYS A 426 -9.50 -31.37 7.72
N SER A 427 -9.68 -30.62 8.81
CA SER A 427 -10.32 -31.11 10.02
C SER A 427 -11.84 -30.95 9.99
N ASP A 428 -12.56 -31.91 10.57
CA ASP A 428 -14.01 -31.81 10.82
C ASP A 428 -14.36 -30.64 11.77
N THR A 429 -13.36 -30.06 12.44
CA THR A 429 -13.53 -28.96 13.39
C THR A 429 -13.55 -27.58 12.75
N TYR A 430 -13.27 -27.46 11.44
CA TYR A 430 -13.20 -26.15 10.77
C TYR A 430 -14.48 -25.32 10.98
N LEU A 431 -15.66 -25.91 10.71
CA LEU A 431 -16.93 -25.21 10.86
C LEU A 431 -17.22 -24.83 12.32
N ASN A 432 -16.84 -25.69 13.27
CA ASN A 432 -16.98 -25.41 14.69
C ASN A 432 -16.11 -24.22 15.11
N LYS A 433 -14.84 -24.20 14.67
CA LYS A 433 -13.90 -23.10 14.92
C LYS A 433 -14.39 -21.80 14.29
N LEU A 434 -14.93 -21.85 13.07
CA LEU A 434 -15.48 -20.68 12.38
C LEU A 434 -16.67 -20.09 13.14
N ASN A 435 -17.57 -20.95 13.63
CA ASN A 435 -18.76 -20.51 14.37
C ASN A 435 -18.44 -20.04 15.80
N SER A 436 -17.41 -20.60 16.45
CA SER A 436 -17.03 -20.27 17.84
C SER A 436 -16.19 -19.00 17.98
N SER A 437 -15.71 -18.43 16.87
CA SER A 437 -14.80 -17.26 16.88
C SER A 437 -15.54 -15.92 17.10
N SER A 438 -16.58 -15.91 17.94
CA SER A 438 -17.46 -14.73 18.19
C SER A 438 -17.05 -13.93 19.43
#